data_AF-R0KV70-F1
#
_entry.id   AF-R0KV70-F1
#
_cell.length_a   1.000
_cell.length_b   1.000
_cell.length_c   1.000
_cell.angle_alpha   90.00
_cell.angle_beta   90.00
_cell.angle_gamma   90.00
#
_symmetry.space_group_name_H-M   'P 1'
#
loop_
_entity.id
_entity.type
_entity.pdbx_description
1 polymer ?
#
loop_
_entity_poly.entity_id
_entity_poly.type
_entity_poly.pdbx_seq_one_letter_code
_entity_poly.pdbx_strand_id
1 'polypeptide(L)'
;LCNYSWQEVQARLISLQREQQMCVHKKELTELDIYHRILRFKNYMVAMVNKSLLPIRFRLPLLGHVVFLTQGLKYNLELLLFWGPGSLFQNKWNLQPQYKRAGSRLELAQRLARTMVLLGLANLLLCPFVLVWQVLYAFFSYTEVIKREPGSLGARRWSLYGRHYLRHFNELNHELQARLSRGYKPATKYMNSFTSPLLTVLAKNVGFFAGSILAVLIVLTVYDEDVLTVQHILTAITLLGLVVTLARSFIPDQHLVFCPEQLLRVILAHIHYMPDHWQGNASKSETRNEMAQLFQYKAVS
;
A
#
# COMPACT_ATOMS: atom_id res chain seq x y z
N LEU A 1 19.34 5.99 21.79
CA LEU A 1 18.42 6.75 20.91
C LEU A 1 16.98 6.23 20.94
N CYS A 2 16.74 4.91 21.00
CA CYS A 2 15.39 4.32 20.88
C CYS A 2 14.33 4.79 21.89
N ASN A 3 14.73 5.37 23.03
CA ASN A 3 13.81 5.81 24.09
C ASN A 3 13.38 7.29 23.96
N TYR A 4 13.91 8.04 22.99
CA TYR A 4 13.63 9.46 22.79
C TYR A 4 12.56 9.65 21.71
N SER A 5 11.56 10.50 21.96
CA SER A 5 10.61 10.88 20.91
C SER A 5 11.27 11.77 19.85
N TRP A 6 10.69 11.81 18.64
CA TRP A 6 11.16 12.75 17.61
C TRP A 6 11.03 14.21 18.06
N GLN A 7 10.04 14.53 18.90
CA GLN A 7 9.85 15.88 19.46
C GLN A 7 11.01 16.29 20.37
N GLU A 8 11.49 15.40 21.25
CA GLU A 8 12.69 15.66 22.07
C GLU A 8 13.95 15.83 21.23
N VAL A 9 14.12 15.01 20.18
CA VAL A 9 15.25 15.12 19.25
C VAL A 9 15.19 16.44 18.48
N GLN A 10 14.00 16.84 18.04
CA GLN A 10 13.77 18.10 17.33
C GLN A 10 14.03 19.33 18.22
N ALA A 11 13.53 19.32 19.45
CA ALA A 11 13.77 20.39 20.43
C ALA A 11 15.27 20.55 20.73
N ARG A 12 15.99 19.44 20.94
CA ARG A 12 17.46 19.46 21.13
C ARG A 12 18.21 19.94 19.88
N LEU A 13 17.74 19.62 18.67
CA LEU A 13 18.36 20.11 17.44
C LEU A 13 18.17 21.64 17.29
N ILE A 14 17.03 22.17 17.71
CA ILE A 14 16.75 23.62 17.73
C ILE A 14 17.60 24.34 18.78
N SER A 15 17.76 23.78 19.99
CA SER A 15 18.65 24.38 21.00
C SER A 15 20.11 24.36 20.54
N LEU A 16 20.58 23.23 19.99
CA LEU A 16 21.94 23.10 19.48
C LEU A 16 22.25 24.03 18.31
N GLN A 17 21.28 24.46 17.50
CA GLN A 17 21.52 25.47 16.44
C GLN A 17 22.05 26.80 17.00
N ARG A 18 21.72 27.16 18.25
CA ARG A 18 22.20 28.40 18.89
C ARG A 18 23.69 28.30 19.26
N GLU A 19 24.13 27.15 19.74
CA GLU A 19 25.52 26.85 20.12
C GLU A 19 26.39 26.51 18.90
N GLN A 20 25.84 25.73 17.97
CA GLN A 20 26.50 25.21 16.77
C GLN A 20 25.71 25.69 15.54
N GLN A 21 26.27 26.63 14.78
CA GLN A 21 25.61 27.23 13.61
C GLN A 21 25.54 26.26 12.40
N MET A 22 24.73 25.21 12.52
CA MET A 22 24.52 24.19 11.46
C MET A 22 23.79 24.77 10.24
N CYS A 23 22.93 25.76 10.44
CA CYS A 23 22.32 26.56 9.38
C CYS A 23 23.04 27.90 9.21
N VAL A 24 23.83 28.03 8.14
CA VAL A 24 24.62 29.25 7.83
C VAL A 24 23.74 30.48 7.55
N HIS A 25 22.53 30.28 7.01
CA HIS A 25 21.66 31.39 6.56
C HIS A 25 20.60 31.83 7.58
N LYS A 26 20.42 31.10 8.68
CA LYS A 26 19.44 31.41 9.73
C LYS A 26 20.06 31.20 11.11
N LYS A 27 20.13 32.28 11.90
CA LYS A 27 20.63 32.20 13.29
C LYS A 27 19.75 31.29 14.17
N GLU A 28 18.43 31.33 13.96
CA GLU A 28 17.46 30.47 14.63
C GLU A 28 16.74 29.56 13.64
N LEU A 29 16.55 28.30 14.03
CA LEU A 29 15.88 27.27 13.24
C LEU A 29 14.52 26.99 13.86
N THR A 30 13.44 27.09 13.07
CA THR A 30 12.10 26.73 13.54
C THR A 30 11.82 25.24 13.32
N GLU A 31 10.85 24.69 14.05
CA GLU A 31 10.34 23.34 13.77
C GLU A 31 9.92 23.20 12.31
N LEU A 32 9.14 24.17 11.80
CA LEU A 32 8.62 24.19 10.44
C LEU A 32 9.74 24.18 9.38
N ASP A 33 10.88 24.83 9.62
CA ASP A 33 12.05 24.74 8.73
C ASP A 33 12.59 23.30 8.63
N ILE A 34 12.60 22.56 9.73
CA ILE A 34 13.03 21.15 9.77
C ILE A 34 12.04 20.29 8.99
N TYR A 35 10.74 20.43 9.23
CA TYR A 35 9.70 19.71 8.48
C TYR A 35 9.79 20.01 6.97
N HIS A 36 9.90 21.28 6.57
CA HIS A 36 10.08 21.66 5.17
C HIS A 36 11.36 21.09 4.54
N ARG A 37 12.47 20.99 5.29
CA ARG A 37 13.73 20.42 4.80
C ARG A 37 13.64 18.91 4.61
N ILE A 38 12.96 18.19 5.51
CA ILE A 38 12.78 16.72 5.44
C ILE A 38 11.72 16.35 4.37
N LEU A 39 10.64 17.12 4.28
CA LEU A 39 9.42 16.73 3.55
C LEU A 39 9.23 17.40 2.19
N ARG A 40 10.12 18.30 1.76
CA ARG A 40 10.05 19.05 0.48
C ARG A 40 9.45 18.23 -0.67
N PHE A 41 10.09 17.13 -1.07
CA PHE A 41 9.64 16.32 -2.20
C PHE A 41 8.40 15.47 -1.89
N LYS A 42 8.18 15.10 -0.62
CA LYS A 42 6.96 14.38 -0.21
C LYS A 42 5.73 15.28 -0.31
N ASN A 43 5.84 16.55 0.07
CA ASN A 43 4.79 17.56 -0.10
C ASN A 43 4.45 17.76 -1.57
N TYR A 44 5.44 17.84 -2.47
CA TYR A 44 5.19 17.85 -3.92
C TYR A 44 4.44 16.60 -4.38
N MET A 45 4.85 15.40 -3.95
CA MET A 45 4.17 14.15 -4.32
C MET A 45 2.71 14.11 -3.83
N VAL A 46 2.45 14.52 -2.58
CA VAL A 46 1.08 14.65 -2.04
C VAL A 46 0.26 15.66 -2.87
N ALA A 47 0.81 16.83 -3.18
CA ALA A 47 0.12 17.83 -4.01
C ALA A 47 -0.22 17.31 -5.42
N MET A 48 0.70 16.58 -6.06
CA MET A 48 0.50 16.02 -7.40
C MET A 48 -0.54 14.88 -7.42
N VAL A 49 -0.54 14.01 -6.41
CA VAL A 49 -1.56 12.96 -6.24
C VAL A 49 -2.94 13.59 -5.99
N ASN A 50 -3.04 14.53 -5.05
CA ASN A 50 -4.33 15.13 -4.67
C ASN A 50 -4.93 15.99 -5.80
N LYS A 51 -4.09 16.69 -6.58
CA LYS A 51 -4.52 17.43 -7.78
C LYS A 51 -4.70 16.54 -9.03
N SER A 52 -4.57 15.21 -8.91
CA SER A 52 -4.69 14.25 -10.03
C SER A 52 -3.79 14.58 -11.23
N LEU A 53 -2.60 15.14 -10.99
CA LEU A 53 -1.63 15.50 -12.03
C LEU A 53 -0.82 14.31 -12.54
N LEU A 54 -0.90 13.16 -11.86
CA LEU A 54 -0.19 11.93 -12.20
C LEU A 54 -1.15 10.92 -12.84
N PRO A 55 -0.77 10.24 -13.93
CA PRO A 55 -1.59 9.23 -14.59
C PRO A 55 -1.57 7.91 -13.80
N ILE A 56 -2.25 7.91 -12.65
CA ILE A 56 -2.36 6.76 -11.73
C ILE A 56 -3.75 6.10 -11.74
N ARG A 57 -4.75 6.75 -12.36
CA ARG A 57 -6.13 6.25 -12.45
C ARG A 57 -6.37 5.75 -13.87
N PHE A 58 -6.74 4.49 -14.00
CA PHE A 58 -7.01 3.82 -15.28
C PHE A 58 -8.42 3.26 -15.30
N ARG A 59 -9.04 3.21 -16.48
CA ARG A 59 -10.31 2.51 -16.70
C ARG A 59 -10.01 1.26 -17.53
N LEU A 60 -9.96 0.10 -16.88
CA LEU A 60 -9.74 -1.17 -17.56
C LEU A 60 -11.09 -1.76 -18.01
N PRO A 61 -11.15 -2.47 -19.16
CA PRO A 61 -12.30 -3.31 -19.47
C PRO A 61 -12.47 -4.36 -18.36
N LEU A 62 -13.73 -4.71 -18.05
CA LEU A 62 -14.16 -5.62 -16.97
C LEU A 62 -13.90 -5.13 -15.54
N LEU A 63 -12.70 -4.63 -15.22
CA LEU A 63 -12.30 -4.24 -13.86
C LEU A 63 -12.74 -2.80 -13.47
N GLY A 64 -13.13 -1.97 -14.43
CA GLY A 64 -13.60 -0.61 -14.16
C GLY A 64 -12.48 0.34 -13.75
N HIS A 65 -12.72 1.19 -12.75
CA HIS A 65 -11.76 2.20 -12.29
C HIS A 65 -10.75 1.61 -11.30
N VAL A 66 -9.48 1.62 -11.70
CA VAL A 66 -8.35 1.04 -10.95
C VAL A 66 -7.29 2.11 -10.70
N VAL A 67 -6.63 2.03 -9.55
CA VAL A 67 -5.52 2.93 -9.19
C VAL A 67 -4.22 2.13 -9.18
N PHE A 68 -3.28 2.51 -10.03
CA PHE A 68 -1.98 1.85 -10.16
C PHE A 68 -0.86 2.81 -9.76
N LEU A 69 -0.39 2.68 -8.50
CA LEU A 69 0.79 3.38 -7.99
C LEU A 69 1.67 2.37 -7.25
N THR A 70 2.66 1.82 -7.96
CA THR A 70 3.68 0.91 -7.40
C THR A 70 4.90 1.69 -6.90
N GLN A 71 5.75 1.04 -6.10
CA GLN A 71 7.02 1.66 -5.68
C GLN A 71 7.93 1.97 -6.89
N GLY A 72 7.93 1.12 -7.92
CA GLY A 72 8.69 1.35 -9.16
C GLY A 72 8.19 2.56 -9.96
N LEU A 73 6.86 2.74 -10.09
CA LEU A 73 6.30 3.94 -10.73
C LEU A 73 6.63 5.20 -9.92
N LYS A 74 6.44 5.15 -8.60
CA LYS A 74 6.78 6.25 -7.70
C LYS A 74 8.27 6.63 -7.79
N TYR A 75 9.17 5.65 -7.76
CA TYR A 75 10.61 5.87 -7.88
C TYR A 75 10.95 6.55 -9.21
N ASN A 76 10.38 6.09 -10.33
CA ASN A 76 10.56 6.71 -11.64
C ASN A 76 10.06 8.17 -11.67
N LEU A 77 8.92 8.47 -11.05
CA LEU A 77 8.40 9.84 -10.92
C LEU A 77 9.31 10.72 -10.05
N GLU A 78 9.81 10.21 -8.92
CA GLU A 78 10.75 10.94 -8.06
C GLU A 78 12.09 11.20 -8.77
N LEU A 79 12.61 10.21 -9.51
CA LEU A 79 13.83 10.32 -10.32
C LEU A 79 13.67 11.37 -11.42
N LEU A 80 12.58 11.30 -12.19
CA LEU A 80 12.28 12.26 -13.26
C LEU A 80 12.17 13.71 -12.75
N LEU A 81 11.47 13.91 -11.63
CA LEU A 81 11.08 15.25 -11.18
C LEU A 81 12.09 15.90 -10.23
N PHE A 82 12.76 15.14 -9.36
CA PHE A 82 13.45 15.71 -8.19
C PHE A 82 14.97 15.50 -8.11
N TRP A 83 15.51 14.40 -8.66
CA TRP A 83 16.92 14.05 -8.41
C TRP A 83 17.71 13.40 -9.56
N GLY A 84 17.06 13.05 -10.68
CA GLY A 84 17.76 12.60 -11.88
C GLY A 84 18.51 13.72 -12.63
N PRO A 85 19.35 13.37 -13.62
CA PRO A 85 20.23 14.32 -14.33
C PRO A 85 19.46 15.40 -15.13
N GLY A 86 18.21 15.14 -15.50
CA GLY A 86 17.31 16.10 -16.15
C GLY A 86 16.27 16.75 -15.22
N SER A 87 16.39 16.57 -13.90
CA SER A 87 15.33 16.93 -12.95
C SER A 87 15.09 18.44 -12.79
N LEU A 88 13.93 18.79 -12.22
CA LEU A 88 13.46 20.17 -12.09
C LEU A 88 14.23 20.99 -11.04
N PHE A 89 15.06 20.33 -10.22
CA PHE A 89 15.82 20.94 -9.13
C PHE A 89 17.32 20.94 -9.45
N GLN A 90 17.97 22.09 -9.28
CA GLN A 90 19.41 22.22 -9.53
C GLN A 90 20.24 21.61 -8.39
N ASN A 91 19.86 21.90 -7.13
CA ASN A 91 20.66 21.56 -5.94
C ASN A 91 19.84 20.90 -4.83
N LYS A 92 18.91 19.97 -5.10
CA LYS A 92 17.98 19.37 -4.10
C LYS A 92 17.06 20.35 -3.32
N TRP A 93 17.25 21.67 -3.42
CA TRP A 93 16.46 22.70 -2.74
C TRP A 93 15.90 23.79 -3.64
N ASN A 94 16.65 24.27 -4.64
CA ASN A 94 16.19 25.30 -5.57
C ASN A 94 15.69 24.68 -6.88
N LEU A 95 14.48 25.08 -7.28
CA LEU A 95 13.94 24.84 -8.62
C LEU A 95 14.73 25.66 -9.64
N GLN A 96 15.08 25.09 -10.81
CA GLN A 96 15.85 25.83 -11.81
C GLN A 96 15.10 27.12 -12.23
N PRO A 97 15.77 28.28 -12.36
CA PRO A 97 15.10 29.56 -12.64
C PRO A 97 14.21 29.58 -13.88
N GLN A 98 14.54 28.78 -14.90
CA GLN A 98 13.72 28.63 -16.12
C GLN A 98 12.28 28.18 -15.83
N TYR A 99 12.06 27.28 -14.86
CA TYR A 99 10.74 26.77 -14.49
C TYR A 99 9.89 27.78 -13.69
N LYS A 100 10.48 28.93 -13.30
CA LYS A 100 9.76 30.03 -12.62
C LYS A 100 9.17 31.05 -13.61
N ARG A 101 9.53 30.97 -14.89
CA ARG A 101 9.08 31.90 -15.95
C ARG A 101 8.11 31.20 -16.88
N ALA A 102 7.05 31.89 -17.31
CA ALA A 102 6.03 31.31 -18.19
C ALA A 102 6.47 31.19 -19.66
N GLY A 103 7.39 32.05 -20.12
CA GLY A 103 7.70 32.22 -21.56
C GLY A 103 8.16 30.96 -22.30
N SER A 104 9.00 30.12 -21.68
CA SER A 104 9.53 28.88 -22.29
C SER A 104 8.75 27.62 -21.89
N ARG A 105 7.49 27.75 -21.43
CA ARG A 105 6.68 26.61 -20.94
C ARG A 105 6.55 25.47 -21.96
N LEU A 106 6.42 25.78 -23.25
CA LEU A 106 6.29 24.76 -24.30
C LEU A 106 7.59 23.97 -24.51
N GLU A 107 8.73 24.66 -24.60
CA GLU A 107 10.05 24.04 -24.75
C GLU A 107 10.40 23.16 -23.54
N LEU A 108 10.11 23.65 -22.33
CA LEU A 108 10.32 22.90 -21.09
C LEU A 108 9.41 21.66 -21.00
N ALA A 109 8.17 21.74 -21.48
CA ALA A 109 7.27 20.60 -21.58
C ALA A 109 7.76 19.56 -22.61
N GLN A 110 8.24 19.99 -23.78
CA GLN A 110 8.83 19.12 -24.79
C GLN A 110 10.10 18.42 -24.26
N ARG A 111 10.97 19.15 -23.54
CA ARG A 111 12.16 18.59 -22.90
C ARG A 111 11.77 17.50 -21.89
N LEU A 112 10.80 17.79 -21.01
CA LEU A 112 10.30 16.83 -20.03
C LEU A 112 9.72 15.57 -20.71
N ALA A 113 8.94 15.75 -21.79
CA ALA A 113 8.38 14.64 -22.56
C ALA A 113 9.47 13.75 -23.18
N ARG A 114 10.55 14.33 -23.76
CA ARG A 114 11.70 13.56 -24.26
C ARG A 114 12.39 12.78 -23.13
N THR A 115 12.56 13.37 -21.95
CA THR A 115 13.12 12.67 -20.78
C THR A 115 12.20 11.55 -20.27
N MET A 116 10.88 11.74 -20.29
CA MET A 116 9.90 10.69 -19.97
C MET A 116 10.01 9.49 -20.94
N VAL A 117 10.11 9.74 -22.25
CA VAL A 117 10.28 8.68 -23.26
C VAL A 117 11.60 7.92 -23.07
N LEU A 118 12.71 8.63 -22.84
CA LEU A 118 14.01 8.01 -22.59
C LEU A 118 14.00 7.14 -21.31
N LEU A 119 13.38 7.63 -20.24
CA LEU A 119 13.21 6.88 -19.00
C LEU A 119 12.29 5.66 -19.21
N GLY A 120 11.24 5.79 -20.01
CA GLY A 120 10.37 4.68 -20.41
C GLY A 120 11.12 3.58 -21.16
N LEU A 121 11.94 3.96 -22.14
CA LEU A 121 12.79 3.03 -22.90
C LEU A 121 13.82 2.33 -22.01
N ALA A 122 14.44 3.05 -21.08
CA ALA A 122 15.36 2.47 -20.10
C ALA A 122 14.66 1.45 -19.17
N ASN A 123 13.45 1.76 -18.69
CA ASN A 123 12.65 0.82 -17.90
C ASN A 123 12.24 -0.41 -18.73
N LEU A 124 11.93 -0.24 -20.02
CA LEU A 124 11.59 -1.36 -20.92
C LEU A 124 12.79 -2.28 -21.14
N LEU A 125 13.98 -1.73 -21.35
CA LEU A 125 15.24 -2.49 -21.49
C LEU A 125 15.60 -3.25 -20.20
N LEU A 126 15.38 -2.65 -19.03
CA LEU A 126 15.64 -3.26 -17.72
C LEU A 126 14.51 -4.20 -17.25
N CYS A 127 13.35 -4.18 -17.91
CA CYS A 127 12.16 -4.96 -17.56
C CYS A 127 12.43 -6.45 -17.26
N PRO A 128 13.13 -7.24 -18.12
CA PRO A 128 13.36 -8.66 -17.84
C PRO A 128 14.17 -8.88 -16.56
N PHE A 129 15.21 -8.09 -16.30
CA PHE A 129 16.04 -8.21 -15.10
C PHE A 129 15.25 -7.85 -13.83
N VAL A 130 14.47 -6.77 -13.89
CA VAL A 130 13.60 -6.35 -12.78
C VAL A 130 12.53 -7.42 -12.52
N LEU A 131 11.93 -7.99 -13.57
CA LEU A 131 10.90 -9.03 -13.45
C LEU A 131 11.46 -10.31 -12.79
N VAL A 132 12.62 -10.80 -13.23
CA VAL A 132 13.29 -11.95 -12.60
C VAL A 132 13.57 -11.68 -11.12
N TRP A 133 14.09 -10.50 -10.77
CA TRP A 133 14.32 -10.13 -9.38
C TRP A 133 13.02 -10.08 -8.56
N GLN A 134 11.95 -9.49 -9.09
CA GLN A 134 10.65 -9.44 -8.40
C GLN A 134 10.05 -10.83 -8.19
N VAL A 135 10.16 -11.74 -9.17
CA VAL A 135 9.68 -13.12 -9.05
C VAL A 135 10.46 -13.88 -7.97
N LEU A 136 11.80 -13.80 -7.98
CA LEU A 136 12.65 -14.43 -6.96
C LEU A 136 12.37 -13.86 -5.57
N TYR A 137 12.30 -12.54 -5.43
CA TYR A 137 12.02 -11.87 -4.16
C TYR A 137 10.63 -12.23 -3.62
N ALA A 138 9.60 -12.26 -4.47
CA ALA A 138 8.26 -12.66 -4.08
C ALA A 138 8.20 -14.14 -3.67
N PHE A 139 8.88 -15.03 -4.41
CA PHE A 139 8.97 -16.45 -4.06
C PHE A 139 9.63 -16.64 -2.68
N PHE A 140 10.82 -16.08 -2.45
CA PHE A 140 11.51 -16.23 -1.17
C PHE A 140 10.81 -15.54 0.00
N SER A 141 10.09 -14.44 -0.23
CA SER A 141 9.41 -13.69 0.84
C SER A 141 8.03 -14.25 1.22
N TYR A 142 7.29 -14.83 0.27
CA TYR A 142 5.89 -15.23 0.49
C TYR A 142 5.66 -16.75 0.53
N THR A 143 6.57 -17.61 0.07
CA THR A 143 6.38 -19.08 0.14
C THR A 143 6.25 -19.59 1.57
N GLU A 144 7.09 -19.09 2.48
CA GLU A 144 7.03 -19.41 3.92
C GLU A 144 5.71 -18.93 4.55
N VAL A 145 5.27 -17.72 4.19
CA VAL A 145 4.01 -17.12 4.64
C VAL A 145 2.78 -17.91 4.14
N ILE A 146 2.78 -18.34 2.87
CA ILE A 146 1.74 -19.19 2.28
C ILE A 146 1.66 -20.54 3.01
N LYS A 147 2.81 -21.13 3.36
CA LYS A 147 2.87 -22.42 4.08
C LYS A 147 2.41 -22.30 5.54
N ARG A 148 2.74 -21.20 6.23
CA ARG A 148 2.42 -21.02 7.66
C ARG A 148 1.02 -20.48 7.90
N GLU A 149 0.61 -19.44 7.18
CA GLU A 149 -0.65 -18.74 7.41
C GLU A 149 -1.22 -18.22 6.07
N PRO A 150 -1.84 -19.07 5.23
CA PRO A 150 -2.32 -18.68 3.91
C PRO A 150 -3.36 -17.55 3.94
N GLY A 151 -4.16 -17.48 5.01
CA GLY A 151 -5.13 -16.38 5.24
C GLY A 151 -4.48 -15.00 5.40
N SER A 152 -3.19 -14.93 5.72
CA SER A 152 -2.46 -13.67 5.90
C SER A 152 -2.34 -12.84 4.60
N LEU A 153 -2.44 -13.48 3.42
CA LEU A 153 -2.51 -12.83 2.11
C LEU A 153 -3.88 -12.18 1.83
N GLY A 154 -4.94 -12.74 2.43
CA GLY A 154 -6.29 -12.17 2.46
C GLY A 154 -6.43 -10.97 3.40
N ALA A 155 -5.44 -10.73 4.28
CA ALA A 155 -5.37 -9.49 5.02
C ALA A 155 -5.15 -8.29 4.08
N ARG A 156 -5.61 -7.11 4.51
CA ARG A 156 -5.49 -5.86 3.76
C ARG A 156 -4.33 -5.00 4.28
N ARG A 157 -3.88 -4.06 3.46
CA ARG A 157 -2.92 -3.00 3.85
C ARG A 157 -3.29 -1.68 3.20
N TRP A 158 -2.89 -0.58 3.83
CA TRP A 158 -2.99 0.75 3.22
C TRP A 158 -2.14 0.80 1.95
N SER A 159 -2.78 1.09 0.82
CA SER A 159 -2.12 1.14 -0.50
C SER A 159 -1.09 2.27 -0.56
N LEU A 160 -0.11 2.17 -1.47
CA LEU A 160 0.84 3.26 -1.66
C LEU A 160 0.13 4.56 -2.08
N TYR A 161 -0.93 4.45 -2.89
CA TYR A 161 -1.84 5.55 -3.20
C TYR A 161 -2.50 6.13 -1.94
N GLY A 162 -3.12 5.30 -1.10
CA GLY A 162 -3.76 5.73 0.14
C GLY A 162 -2.79 6.42 1.10
N ARG A 163 -1.54 5.96 1.18
CA ARG A 163 -0.47 6.60 1.96
C ARG A 163 -0.04 7.98 1.45
N HIS A 164 -0.36 8.34 0.21
CA HIS A 164 -0.13 9.68 -0.34
C HIS A 164 -1.40 10.54 -0.34
N TYR A 165 -2.57 9.94 -0.57
CA TYR A 165 -3.87 10.60 -0.54
C TYR A 165 -4.30 11.04 0.88
N LEU A 166 -4.10 10.18 1.88
CA LEU A 166 -4.49 10.42 3.29
C LEU A 166 -3.45 11.21 4.11
N ARG A 167 -2.39 11.72 3.46
CA ARG A 167 -1.25 12.37 4.12
C ARG A 167 -1.44 13.88 4.15
N HIS A 168 -1.26 14.50 5.31
CA HIS A 168 -1.25 15.96 5.41
C HIS A 168 0.07 16.55 4.87
N PHE A 169 0.04 17.81 4.48
CA PHE A 169 1.27 18.57 4.25
C PHE A 169 2.09 18.67 5.54
N ASN A 170 3.42 18.59 5.42
CA ASN A 170 4.35 18.63 6.54
C ASN A 170 4.18 17.50 7.59
N GLU A 171 3.49 16.40 7.27
CA GLU A 171 3.41 15.22 8.13
C GLU A 171 4.61 14.28 7.92
N LEU A 172 5.23 13.80 9.00
CA LEU A 172 6.33 12.82 8.98
C LEU A 172 5.82 11.38 8.78
N ASN A 173 6.74 10.47 8.44
CA ASN A 173 6.35 9.09 8.09
C ASN A 173 5.80 8.32 9.30
N HIS A 174 6.28 8.60 10.51
CA HIS A 174 5.85 7.92 11.73
C HIS A 174 4.50 8.45 12.24
N GLU A 175 4.23 9.75 12.10
CA GLU A 175 2.91 10.38 12.40
C GLU A 175 1.81 9.79 11.51
N LEU A 176 2.05 9.77 10.19
CA LEU A 176 1.16 9.12 9.22
C LEU A 176 0.97 7.64 9.57
N GLN A 177 2.04 6.92 9.90
CA GLN A 177 1.95 5.51 10.28
C GLN A 177 1.13 5.33 11.57
N ALA A 178 1.26 6.21 12.57
CA ALA A 178 0.49 6.16 13.81
C ALA A 178 -1.02 6.42 13.58
N ARG A 179 -1.38 7.32 12.66
CA ARG A 179 -2.78 7.50 12.20
C ARG A 179 -3.30 6.26 11.48
N LEU A 180 -2.58 5.78 10.46
CA LEU A 180 -2.99 4.63 9.67
C LEU A 180 -3.04 3.31 10.48
N SER A 181 -2.16 3.14 11.47
CA SER A 181 -2.19 2.00 12.40
C SER A 181 -3.41 2.05 13.32
N ARG A 182 -3.81 3.22 13.83
CA ARG A 182 -5.06 3.39 14.60
C ARG A 182 -6.29 3.08 13.74
N GLY A 183 -6.32 3.59 12.50
CA GLY A 183 -7.38 3.33 11.51
C GLY A 183 -7.45 1.89 11.00
N TYR A 184 -6.43 1.05 11.20
CA TYR A 184 -6.33 -0.28 10.59
C TYR A 184 -7.42 -1.25 11.05
N LYS A 185 -7.67 -1.35 12.38
CA LYS A 185 -8.68 -2.24 12.95
C LYS A 185 -10.11 -1.90 12.49
N PRO A 186 -10.59 -0.64 12.57
CA PRO A 186 -11.92 -0.30 12.08
C PRO A 186 -12.04 -0.41 10.54
N ALA A 187 -10.99 -0.07 9.78
CA ALA A 187 -10.97 -0.28 8.32
C ALA A 187 -11.08 -1.76 7.94
N THR A 188 -10.44 -2.65 8.70
CA THR A 188 -10.56 -4.11 8.50
C THR A 188 -11.98 -4.59 8.80
N LYS A 189 -12.58 -4.16 9.92
CA LYS A 189 -13.98 -4.49 10.25
C LYS A 189 -14.95 -4.01 9.16
N TYR A 190 -14.78 -2.78 8.68
CA TYR A 190 -15.60 -2.22 7.61
C TYR A 190 -15.48 -3.01 6.30
N MET A 191 -14.26 -3.36 5.86
CA MET A 191 -14.13 -4.15 4.63
C MET A 191 -14.63 -5.59 4.78
N ASN A 192 -14.57 -6.16 5.99
CA ASN A 192 -15.06 -7.51 6.28
C ASN A 192 -16.60 -7.58 6.39
N SER A 193 -17.30 -6.49 6.66
CA SER A 193 -18.78 -6.47 6.60
C SER A 193 -19.34 -6.58 5.17
N PHE A 194 -18.50 -6.45 4.13
CA PHE A 194 -18.87 -6.67 2.74
C PHE A 194 -18.51 -8.09 2.27
N THR A 195 -19.26 -9.06 2.77
CA THR A 195 -19.17 -10.46 2.35
C THR A 195 -19.80 -10.62 0.96
N SER A 196 -19.26 -11.55 0.15
CA SER A 196 -19.83 -11.86 -1.17
C SER A 196 -20.50 -13.24 -1.10
N PRO A 197 -21.84 -13.35 -1.22
CA PRO A 197 -22.56 -14.61 -0.98
C PRO A 197 -22.04 -15.77 -1.83
N LEU A 198 -21.76 -15.52 -3.12
CA LEU A 198 -21.22 -16.53 -4.05
C LEU A 198 -19.88 -17.10 -3.57
N LEU A 199 -18.96 -16.25 -3.12
CA LEU A 199 -17.65 -16.69 -2.62
C LEU A 199 -17.81 -17.51 -1.34
N THR A 200 -18.71 -17.11 -0.44
CA THR A 200 -18.99 -17.84 0.80
C THR A 200 -19.63 -19.20 0.54
N VAL A 201 -20.53 -19.32 -0.43
CA VAL A 201 -21.11 -20.64 -0.83
C VAL A 201 -20.04 -21.54 -1.45
N LEU A 202 -19.23 -21.03 -2.38
CA LEU A 202 -18.12 -21.78 -2.99
C LEU A 202 -17.11 -22.24 -1.92
N ALA A 203 -16.70 -21.35 -1.02
CA ALA A 203 -15.79 -21.66 0.07
C ALA A 203 -16.31 -22.75 1.01
N LYS A 204 -17.61 -22.70 1.37
CA LYS A 204 -18.25 -23.75 2.17
C LYS A 204 -18.25 -25.10 1.46
N ASN A 205 -18.64 -25.14 0.18
CA ASN A 205 -18.69 -26.39 -0.59
C ASN A 205 -17.31 -27.00 -0.80
N VAL A 206 -16.32 -26.20 -1.24
CA VAL A 206 -14.93 -26.66 -1.42
C VAL A 206 -14.31 -27.12 -0.09
N GLY A 207 -14.54 -26.37 0.99
CA GLY A 207 -14.07 -26.73 2.33
C GLY A 207 -14.71 -28.01 2.87
N PHE A 208 -15.98 -28.28 2.54
CA PHE A 208 -16.66 -29.52 2.87
C PHE A 208 -16.05 -30.71 2.12
N PHE A 209 -16.03 -30.69 0.78
CA PHE A 209 -15.53 -31.82 -0.01
C PHE A 209 -14.05 -32.13 0.28
N ALA A 210 -13.19 -31.11 0.33
CA ALA A 210 -11.78 -31.32 0.67
C ALA A 210 -11.60 -31.81 2.12
N GLY A 211 -12.43 -31.32 3.05
CA GLY A 211 -12.44 -31.73 4.45
C GLY A 211 -12.89 -33.19 4.65
N SER A 212 -13.91 -33.65 3.92
CA SER A 212 -14.39 -35.04 3.97
C SER A 212 -13.33 -36.02 3.47
N ILE A 213 -12.69 -35.73 2.33
CA ILE A 213 -11.62 -36.58 1.79
C ILE A 213 -10.42 -36.61 2.75
N LEU A 214 -10.03 -35.44 3.27
CA LEU A 214 -8.94 -35.33 4.25
C LEU A 214 -9.24 -36.10 5.54
N ALA A 215 -10.47 -36.05 6.05
CA ALA A 215 -10.86 -36.78 7.25
C ALA A 215 -10.78 -38.30 7.06
N VAL A 216 -11.23 -38.82 5.91
CA VAL A 216 -11.12 -40.25 5.58
C VAL A 216 -9.65 -40.68 5.48
N LEU A 217 -8.80 -39.89 4.81
CA LEU A 217 -7.36 -40.17 4.74
C LEU A 217 -6.70 -40.16 6.12
N ILE A 218 -7.02 -39.19 6.97
CA ILE A 218 -6.49 -39.12 8.35
C ILE A 218 -6.91 -40.35 9.16
N VAL A 219 -8.18 -40.74 9.12
CA VAL A 219 -8.67 -41.94 9.83
C VAL A 219 -7.95 -43.19 9.34
N LEU A 220 -7.75 -43.34 8.02
CA LEU A 220 -7.04 -44.47 7.44
C LEU A 220 -5.57 -44.51 7.88
N THR A 221 -4.87 -43.37 7.90
CA THR A 221 -3.47 -43.28 8.38
C THR A 221 -3.30 -43.45 9.90
N VAL A 222 -4.37 -43.27 10.69
CA VAL A 222 -4.36 -43.52 12.14
C VAL A 222 -4.71 -44.98 12.45
N TYR A 223 -5.45 -45.65 11.56
CA TYR A 223 -5.73 -47.08 11.65
C TYR A 223 -4.52 -47.93 11.23
N ASP A 224 -3.81 -47.50 10.18
CA ASP A 224 -2.64 -48.17 9.64
C ASP A 224 -1.60 -47.14 9.17
N GLU A 225 -0.40 -47.16 9.75
CA GLU A 225 0.68 -46.22 9.41
C GLU A 225 1.31 -46.52 8.03
N ASP A 226 1.22 -47.76 7.53
CA ASP A 226 1.78 -48.14 6.22
C ASP A 226 1.10 -47.38 5.07
N VAL A 227 -0.14 -46.91 5.28
CA VAL A 227 -0.89 -46.03 4.40
C VAL A 227 -0.11 -44.73 4.08
N LEU A 228 0.71 -44.24 5.01
CA LEU A 228 1.52 -43.03 4.79
C LEU A 228 2.65 -43.26 3.76
N THR A 229 3.09 -44.52 3.60
CA THR A 229 4.15 -44.91 2.63
C THR A 229 3.63 -45.04 1.20
N VAL A 230 2.31 -45.19 1.03
CA VAL A 230 1.66 -45.31 -0.27
C VAL A 230 1.87 -44.05 -1.10
N GLN A 231 2.19 -44.26 -2.38
CA GLN A 231 2.54 -43.20 -3.31
C GLN A 231 1.47 -42.09 -3.33
N HIS A 232 1.93 -40.85 -3.20
CA HIS A 232 1.14 -39.61 -3.17
C HIS A 232 0.22 -39.35 -1.95
N ILE A 233 0.06 -40.26 -0.98
CA ILE A 233 -0.86 -40.01 0.16
C ILE A 233 -0.42 -38.81 1.01
N LEU A 234 0.86 -38.70 1.36
CA LEU A 234 1.40 -37.55 2.10
C LEU A 234 1.23 -36.22 1.32
N THR A 235 1.40 -36.24 0.00
CA THR A 235 1.17 -35.06 -0.86
C THR A 235 -0.31 -34.70 -1.00
N ALA A 236 -1.20 -35.70 -0.96
CA ALA A 236 -2.65 -35.47 -1.00
C ALA A 236 -3.15 -34.86 0.32
N ILE A 237 -2.73 -35.41 1.47
CA ILE A 237 -3.07 -34.89 2.81
C ILE A 237 -2.61 -33.43 2.96
N THR A 238 -1.37 -33.12 2.56
CA THR A 238 -0.83 -31.75 2.66
C THR A 238 -1.53 -30.77 1.72
N LEU A 239 -1.84 -31.16 0.47
CA LEU A 239 -2.59 -30.34 -0.48
C LEU A 239 -4.04 -30.10 -0.03
N LEU A 240 -4.74 -31.16 0.43
CA LEU A 240 -6.10 -31.06 0.95
C LEU A 240 -6.16 -30.18 2.21
N GLY A 241 -5.19 -30.30 3.11
CA GLY A 241 -5.06 -29.42 4.28
C GLY A 241 -4.89 -27.94 3.89
N LEU A 242 -4.09 -27.64 2.85
CA LEU A 242 -3.96 -26.30 2.30
C LEU A 242 -5.27 -25.79 1.69
N VAL A 243 -5.99 -26.64 0.94
CA VAL A 243 -7.30 -26.28 0.36
C VAL A 243 -8.35 -26.00 1.45
N VAL A 244 -8.42 -26.82 2.51
CA VAL A 244 -9.36 -26.62 3.63
C VAL A 244 -9.05 -25.35 4.41
N THR A 245 -7.78 -25.06 4.68
CA THR A 245 -7.38 -23.82 5.40
C THR A 245 -7.63 -22.57 4.56
N LEU A 246 -7.35 -22.60 3.26
CA LEU A 246 -7.73 -21.54 2.31
C LEU A 246 -9.24 -21.34 2.25
N ALA A 247 -10.02 -22.42 2.09
CA ALA A 247 -11.47 -22.36 2.02
C ALA A 247 -12.07 -21.73 3.29
N ARG A 248 -11.61 -22.15 4.49
CA ARG A 248 -12.04 -21.55 5.76
C ARG A 248 -11.71 -20.06 5.86
N SER A 249 -10.60 -19.59 5.29
CA SER A 249 -10.24 -18.15 5.31
C SER A 249 -11.20 -17.23 4.55
N PHE A 250 -12.04 -17.78 3.66
CA PHE A 250 -13.07 -17.04 2.93
C PHE A 250 -14.47 -17.14 3.56
N ILE A 251 -14.64 -17.92 4.63
CA ILE A 251 -15.91 -18.03 5.36
C ILE A 251 -15.94 -16.94 6.44
N PRO A 252 -16.87 -15.98 6.39
CA PRO A 252 -16.97 -14.92 7.40
C PRO A 252 -17.56 -15.45 8.72
N ASP A 253 -17.21 -14.80 9.83
CA ASP A 253 -17.75 -15.13 11.16
C ASP A 253 -19.28 -14.94 11.19
N GLN A 254 -20.00 -15.90 11.79
CA GLN A 254 -21.47 -15.92 11.82
C GLN A 254 -22.07 -14.79 12.68
N HIS A 255 -21.29 -14.23 13.61
CA HIS A 255 -21.74 -13.20 14.57
C HIS A 255 -21.21 -11.79 14.24
N LEU A 256 -20.96 -11.49 12.95
CA LEU A 256 -20.53 -10.16 12.52
C LEU A 256 -21.67 -9.13 12.65
N VAL A 257 -21.43 -8.08 13.43
CA VAL A 257 -22.34 -6.94 13.58
C VAL A 257 -22.18 -5.99 12.39
N PHE A 258 -23.26 -5.81 11.61
CA PHE A 258 -23.28 -4.96 10.42
C PHE A 258 -23.56 -3.48 10.76
N CYS A 259 -22.51 -2.71 11.04
CA CYS A 259 -22.60 -1.27 11.33
C CYS A 259 -21.66 -0.42 10.45
N PRO A 260 -21.83 -0.40 9.11
CA PRO A 260 -20.88 0.26 8.20
C PRO A 260 -20.75 1.77 8.45
N GLU A 261 -21.85 2.49 8.72
CA GLU A 261 -21.83 3.94 9.00
C GLU A 261 -21.03 4.29 10.27
N GLN A 262 -21.21 3.54 11.35
CA GLN A 262 -20.46 3.77 12.60
C GLN A 262 -18.96 3.48 12.40
N LEU A 263 -18.64 2.38 11.72
CA LEU A 263 -17.26 2.03 11.39
C LEU A 263 -16.61 3.10 10.50
N LEU A 264 -17.34 3.64 9.52
CA LEU A 264 -16.83 4.68 8.63
C LEU A 264 -16.53 5.99 9.36
N ARG A 265 -17.38 6.40 10.31
CA ARG A 265 -17.13 7.55 11.20
C ARG A 265 -15.87 7.35 12.05
N VAL A 266 -15.65 6.15 12.59
CA VAL A 266 -14.44 5.81 13.37
C VAL A 266 -13.19 5.78 12.49
N ILE A 267 -13.30 5.31 11.24
CA ILE A 267 -12.21 5.39 10.25
C ILE A 267 -11.87 6.85 9.94
N LEU A 268 -12.87 7.68 9.63
CA LEU A 268 -12.72 9.11 9.36
C LEU A 268 -12.00 9.85 10.50
N ALA A 269 -12.35 9.55 11.75
CA ALA A 269 -11.70 10.11 12.95
C ALA A 269 -10.20 9.75 13.08
N HIS A 270 -9.66 8.84 12.26
CA HIS A 270 -8.24 8.50 12.21
C HIS A 270 -7.56 8.88 10.88
N ILE A 271 -8.28 8.76 9.75
CA ILE A 271 -7.72 9.07 8.42
C ILE A 271 -7.92 10.52 7.98
N HIS A 272 -8.83 11.27 8.61
CA HIS A 272 -9.13 12.70 8.41
C HIS A 272 -9.61 13.12 7.00
N TYR A 273 -9.36 12.31 5.97
CA TYR A 273 -9.75 12.55 4.59
C TYR A 273 -10.72 11.48 4.11
N MET A 274 -11.86 11.92 3.58
CA MET A 274 -12.88 11.06 2.99
C MET A 274 -13.63 11.87 1.92
N PRO A 275 -14.01 11.28 0.78
CA PRO A 275 -14.90 11.94 -0.19
C PRO A 275 -16.29 12.23 0.41
N ASP A 276 -16.89 13.37 0.04
CA ASP A 276 -18.15 13.83 0.62
C ASP A 276 -19.32 12.86 0.35
N HIS A 277 -19.34 12.24 -0.84
CA HIS A 277 -20.40 11.31 -1.26
C HIS A 277 -20.43 9.99 -0.47
N TRP A 278 -19.42 9.72 0.37
CA TRP A 278 -19.43 8.55 1.25
C TRP A 278 -20.35 8.72 2.47
N GLN A 279 -20.66 9.96 2.88
CA GLN A 279 -21.51 10.22 4.04
C GLN A 279 -22.96 9.81 3.75
N GLY A 280 -23.56 8.98 4.62
CA GLY A 280 -24.91 8.43 4.43
C GLY A 280 -25.01 7.34 3.35
N ASN A 281 -23.89 6.96 2.74
CA ASN A 281 -23.79 5.96 1.67
C ASN A 281 -22.87 4.80 2.05
N ALA A 282 -22.50 4.63 3.32
CA ALA A 282 -21.45 3.70 3.75
C ALA A 282 -21.73 2.22 3.46
N SER A 283 -22.96 1.84 3.10
CA SER A 283 -23.34 0.48 2.69
C SER A 283 -23.24 0.23 1.18
N LYS A 284 -22.96 1.23 0.35
CA LYS A 284 -22.92 1.09 -1.12
C LYS A 284 -21.65 0.38 -1.61
N SER A 285 -21.81 -0.41 -2.66
CA SER A 285 -20.71 -1.11 -3.35
C SER A 285 -19.66 -0.15 -3.94
N GLU A 286 -20.10 1.03 -4.38
CA GLU A 286 -19.26 2.14 -4.85
C GLU A 286 -18.28 2.61 -3.76
N THR A 287 -18.79 3.03 -2.60
CA THR A 287 -18.01 3.44 -1.42
C THR A 287 -17.04 2.34 -0.97
N ARG A 288 -17.48 1.07 -0.97
CA ARG A 288 -16.64 -0.10 -0.69
C ARG A 288 -15.50 -0.25 -1.71
N ASN A 289 -15.77 -0.03 -2.99
CA ASN A 289 -14.77 -0.17 -4.06
C ASN A 289 -13.74 0.97 -4.04
N GLU A 290 -14.16 2.21 -3.77
CA GLU A 290 -13.22 3.32 -3.56
C GLU A 290 -12.36 3.11 -2.30
N MET A 291 -12.97 2.68 -1.19
CA MET A 291 -12.22 2.32 0.02
C MET A 291 -11.23 1.17 -0.23
N ALA A 292 -11.55 0.23 -1.11
CA ALA A 292 -10.62 -0.82 -1.52
C ALA A 292 -9.40 -0.30 -2.31
N GLN A 293 -9.48 0.87 -2.96
CA GLN A 293 -8.32 1.53 -3.59
C GLN A 293 -7.37 2.14 -2.54
N LEU A 294 -7.90 2.57 -1.39
CA LEU A 294 -7.09 3.05 -0.24
C LEU A 294 -6.58 1.90 0.64
N PHE A 295 -7.34 0.82 0.74
CA PHE A 295 -7.09 -0.31 1.64
C PHE A 295 -7.21 -1.66 0.89
N GLN A 296 -6.25 -1.92 0.01
CA GLN A 296 -6.18 -3.09 -0.87
C GLN A 296 -5.74 -4.37 -0.13
N TYR A 297 -5.96 -5.54 -0.74
CA TYR A 297 -5.42 -6.82 -0.27
C TYR A 297 -3.89 -6.86 -0.36
N LYS A 298 -3.22 -7.57 0.57
CA LYS A 298 -1.76 -7.80 0.49
C LYS A 298 -1.38 -8.53 -0.80
N ALA A 299 -2.16 -9.52 -1.21
CA ALA A 299 -1.92 -10.27 -2.46
C ALA A 299 -1.96 -9.42 -3.75
N VAL A 300 -2.58 -8.23 -3.70
CA VAL A 300 -2.71 -7.30 -4.85
C VAL A 300 -1.61 -6.24 -4.86
N SER A 301 -0.68 -6.26 -3.89
CA SER A 301 0.09 -5.06 -3.49
C SER A 301 1.59 -5.20 -3.45
#